data_AF-A0A1C3VQY1-F1
#
_entry.id   AF-A0A1C3VQY1-F1
#
_cell.length_a   1.000
_cell.length_b   1.000
_cell.length_c   1.000
_cell.angle_alpha   90.00
_cell.angle_beta   90.00
_cell.angle_gamma   90.00
#
_symmetry.space_group_name_H-M   'P 1'
#
loop_
_entity.id
_entity.type
_entity.pdbx_description
1 polymer ?
#
loop_
_entity_poly.entity_id
_entity_poly.type
_entity_poly.pdbx_seq_one_letter_code
_entity_poly.pdbx_strand_id
1 'polypeptide(L)'
;MRIKSLVAVAAMTILLGSCAALQTLSSTQVPMSAIIVAGNSVNAAETAATAYLRYCTPNPSPAGCNDDAIKNKIVPAVKSLRIARDAAEQFAADNPNATLGPSTLIDAITTSVAALQAILVQYNIPTKS
;
A
#
# COMPACT_ATOMS: atom_id res chain seq x y z
N MET A 1 7.52 24.10 35.96
CA MET A 1 6.47 23.20 35.43
C MET A 1 5.58 24.02 34.50
N ARG A 2 5.31 23.73 33.22
CA ARG A 2 5.75 22.71 32.25
C ARG A 2 5.63 23.40 30.88
N ILE A 3 6.71 23.41 30.10
CA ILE A 3 6.72 23.79 28.69
C ILE A 3 6.03 22.65 27.93
N LYS A 4 4.88 22.92 27.30
CA LYS A 4 4.23 21.96 26.40
C LYS A 4 4.85 22.10 25.02
N SER A 5 5.97 21.42 24.81
CA SER A 5 6.42 21.04 23.47
C SER A 5 5.44 20.04 22.89
N LEU A 6 4.86 20.32 21.73
CA LEU A 6 4.47 19.29 20.76
C LEU A 6 4.79 19.82 19.37
N VAL A 7 6.01 19.49 18.97
CA VAL A 7 6.62 19.71 17.67
C VAL A 7 6.15 18.61 16.72
N ALA A 8 5.97 18.99 15.44
CA ALA A 8 5.99 18.18 14.23
C ALA A 8 4.77 17.27 13.93
N VAL A 9 3.70 17.90 13.44
CA VAL A 9 2.81 17.32 12.42
C VAL A 9 3.50 17.48 11.06
N ALA A 10 4.41 16.57 10.70
CA ALA A 10 5.08 16.61 9.38
C ALA A 10 5.57 15.26 8.84
N ALA A 11 5.25 14.13 9.49
CA ALA A 11 5.80 12.82 9.08
C ALA A 11 4.85 11.95 8.25
N MET A 12 3.56 12.29 8.12
CA MET A 12 2.56 11.40 7.49
C MET A 12 2.24 11.72 6.04
N THR A 13 2.73 12.83 5.49
CA THR A 13 2.58 13.14 4.05
C THR A 13 3.54 12.33 3.17
N ILE A 14 4.52 11.63 3.75
CA ILE A 14 5.55 10.93 2.98
C ILE A 14 5.02 9.65 2.32
N LEU A 15 3.99 9.01 2.91
CA LEU A 15 3.40 7.77 2.38
C LEU A 15 2.35 7.99 1.29
N LEU A 16 1.70 9.15 1.26
CA LEU A 16 0.84 9.59 0.16
C LEU A 16 1.64 10.32 -0.94
N GLY A 17 2.78 10.93 -0.56
CA GLY A 17 3.66 11.63 -1.47
C GLY A 17 4.36 10.71 -2.48
N SER A 18 4.56 9.44 -2.17
CA SER A 18 5.14 8.46 -3.10
C SER A 18 4.18 8.05 -4.21
N CYS A 19 2.87 7.92 -3.93
CA CYS A 19 1.84 7.73 -4.97
C CYS A 19 1.65 8.98 -5.84
N ALA A 20 1.76 10.18 -5.24
CA ALA A 20 1.70 11.44 -5.99
C ALA A 20 2.97 11.68 -6.83
N ALA A 21 4.15 11.27 -6.36
CA ALA A 21 5.42 11.43 -7.07
C ALA A 21 5.57 10.51 -8.30
N LEU A 22 4.71 9.49 -8.43
CA LEU A 22 4.67 8.58 -9.58
C LEU A 22 3.86 9.15 -10.77
N GLN A 23 3.14 10.27 -10.59
CA GLN A 23 2.16 10.78 -11.57
C GLN A 23 2.76 11.42 -12.84
N THR A 24 4.09 11.49 -12.98
CA THR A 24 4.75 12.23 -14.08
C THR A 24 5.73 11.39 -14.89
N LEU A 25 5.37 10.16 -15.27
CA LEU A 25 6.20 9.32 -16.14
C LEU A 25 5.38 8.78 -17.34
N SER A 26 6.06 8.62 -18.48
CA SER A 26 5.46 8.56 -19.83
C SER A 26 4.35 7.50 -20.01
N SER A 27 3.52 7.69 -21.04
CA SER A 27 2.26 6.96 -21.28
C SER A 27 2.37 5.45 -21.51
N THR A 28 3.57 4.87 -21.57
CA THR A 28 3.79 3.41 -21.65
C THR A 28 5.06 2.92 -20.95
N GLN A 29 6.03 3.80 -20.68
CA GLN A 29 7.30 3.45 -20.07
C GLN A 29 7.71 4.40 -18.94
N VAL A 30 8.36 3.84 -17.92
CA VAL A 30 8.74 4.54 -16.70
C VAL A 30 10.16 4.13 -16.30
N PRO A 31 10.94 5.01 -15.65
CA PRO A 31 12.22 4.66 -15.06
C PRO A 31 12.12 3.42 -14.18
N MET A 32 13.11 2.52 -14.29
CA MET A 32 13.18 1.32 -13.44
C MET A 32 13.18 1.66 -11.94
N SER A 33 13.79 2.79 -11.57
CA SER A 33 13.77 3.30 -10.19
C SER A 33 12.36 3.55 -9.68
N ALA A 34 11.43 4.00 -10.54
CA ALA A 34 10.04 4.23 -10.18
C ALA A 34 9.30 2.90 -9.91
N ILE A 35 9.59 1.85 -10.68
CA ILE A 35 9.03 0.51 -10.49
C ILE A 35 9.50 -0.08 -9.14
N ILE A 36 10.80 0.05 -8.83
CA ILE A 36 11.37 -0.43 -7.56
C ILE A 36 10.77 0.33 -6.37
N VAL A 37 10.67 1.66 -6.46
CA VAL A 37 10.07 2.49 -5.41
C VAL A 37 8.58 2.14 -5.22
N ALA A 38 7.83 1.95 -6.31
CA ALA A 38 6.44 1.53 -6.25
C ALA A 38 6.30 0.16 -5.56
N GLY A 39 7.12 -0.83 -5.92
CA GLY A 39 7.13 -2.14 -5.26
C GLY A 39 7.38 -2.04 -3.75
N ASN A 40 8.37 -1.23 -3.34
CA ASN A 40 8.67 -1.00 -1.93
C ASN A 40 7.55 -0.29 -1.16
N SER A 41 6.75 0.54 -1.82
CA SER A 41 5.65 1.30 -1.19
C SER A 41 4.49 0.42 -0.71
N VAL A 42 4.39 -0.81 -1.22
CA VAL A 42 3.34 -1.79 -0.90
C VAL A 42 3.32 -2.15 0.59
N ASN A 43 4.50 -2.26 1.23
CA ASN A 43 4.63 -2.68 2.62
C ASN A 43 3.85 -1.79 3.61
N ALA A 44 3.70 -0.49 3.28
CA ALA A 44 2.96 0.44 4.13
C ALA A 44 1.45 0.18 4.09
N ALA A 45 0.89 -0.09 2.91
CA ALA A 45 -0.53 -0.42 2.76
C ALA A 45 -0.87 -1.78 3.39
N GLU A 46 0.04 -2.76 3.28
CA GLU A 46 -0.13 -4.07 3.94
C GLU A 46 -0.12 -3.98 5.47
N THR A 47 0.62 -3.03 6.03
CA THR A 47 0.74 -2.88 7.49
C THR A 47 -0.61 -2.60 8.15
N ALA A 48 -1.41 -1.70 7.57
CA ALA A 48 -2.75 -1.37 8.09
C ALA A 48 -3.71 -2.57 8.02
N ALA A 49 -3.76 -3.26 6.87
CA ALA A 49 -4.59 -4.44 6.70
C ALA A 49 -4.17 -5.58 7.64
N THR A 50 -2.86 -5.81 7.79
CA THR A 50 -2.31 -6.84 8.70
C THR A 50 -2.63 -6.54 10.16
N ALA A 51 -2.55 -5.27 10.57
CA ALA A 51 -2.91 -4.86 11.92
C ALA A 51 -4.39 -5.14 12.23
N TYR A 52 -5.29 -4.84 11.29
CA TYR A 52 -6.71 -5.14 11.43
C TYR A 52 -7.00 -6.64 11.47
N LEU A 53 -6.39 -7.42 10.58
CA LEU A 53 -6.51 -8.88 10.60
C LEU A 53 -6.08 -9.46 11.95
N ARG A 54 -4.91 -9.05 12.47
CA ARG A 54 -4.41 -9.50 13.78
C ARG A 54 -5.37 -9.14 14.91
N TYR A 55 -5.96 -7.94 14.89
CA TYR A 55 -6.94 -7.52 15.89
C TYR A 55 -8.21 -8.38 15.84
N CYS A 56 -8.66 -8.80 14.65
CA CYS A 56 -9.91 -9.52 14.48
C CYS A 56 -9.84 -11.05 14.55
N THR A 57 -8.64 -11.63 14.50
CA THR A 57 -8.43 -13.09 14.60
C THR A 57 -8.48 -13.78 15.98
N PRO A 58 -8.45 -13.11 17.16
CA PRO A 58 -8.68 -13.80 18.43
C PRO A 58 -10.06 -14.46 18.47
N ASN A 59 -10.22 -15.57 19.20
CA ASN A 59 -11.53 -16.20 19.44
C ASN A 59 -11.91 -16.10 20.92
N PRO A 60 -13.02 -15.41 21.29
CA PRO A 60 -13.93 -14.69 20.41
C PRO A 60 -13.33 -13.39 19.85
N SER A 61 -13.74 -13.03 18.62
CA SER A 61 -13.29 -11.80 17.97
C SER A 61 -13.79 -10.56 18.74
N PRO A 62 -12.98 -9.50 18.86
CA PRO A 62 -13.43 -8.25 19.46
C PRO A 62 -14.61 -7.61 18.71
N ALA A 63 -15.42 -6.82 19.43
CA ALA A 63 -16.52 -6.06 18.83
C ALA A 63 -16.00 -5.07 17.77
N GLY A 64 -16.69 -4.99 16.63
CA GLY A 64 -16.30 -4.13 15.49
C GLY A 64 -15.51 -4.87 14.38
N CYS A 65 -15.25 -6.16 14.54
CA CYS A 65 -14.71 -7.00 13.49
C CYS A 65 -15.81 -7.46 12.52
N ASN A 66 -15.53 -7.33 11.22
CA ASN A 66 -16.42 -7.79 10.15
C ASN A 66 -15.74 -8.91 9.36
N ASP A 67 -16.09 -10.16 9.70
CA ASP A 67 -15.49 -11.35 9.09
C ASP A 67 -15.76 -11.46 7.59
N ASP A 68 -16.93 -10.99 7.13
CA ASP A 68 -17.27 -10.94 5.70
C ASP A 68 -16.36 -9.95 4.96
N ALA A 69 -16.15 -8.76 5.53
CA ALA A 69 -15.24 -7.77 4.99
C ALA A 69 -13.79 -8.29 4.94
N ILE A 70 -13.35 -8.94 6.02
CA ILE A 70 -12.02 -9.55 6.12
C ILE A 70 -11.83 -10.57 5.00
N LYS A 71 -12.74 -11.54 4.90
CA LYS A 71 -12.59 -12.69 4.00
C LYS A 71 -12.81 -12.32 2.54
N ASN A 72 -13.79 -11.47 2.26
CA ASN A 72 -14.27 -11.23 0.90
C ASN A 72 -13.80 -9.91 0.29
N LYS A 73 -13.21 -8.99 1.09
CA LYS A 73 -12.70 -7.70 0.60
C LYS A 73 -11.22 -7.50 0.92
N ILE A 74 -10.85 -7.53 2.20
CA ILE A 74 -9.50 -7.17 2.66
C ILE A 74 -8.47 -8.21 2.21
N VAL A 75 -8.69 -9.50 2.48
CA VAL A 75 -7.76 -10.58 2.09
C VAL A 75 -7.54 -10.63 0.57
N PRO A 76 -8.59 -10.58 -0.28
CA PRO A 76 -8.42 -10.49 -1.73
C PRO A 76 -7.66 -9.25 -2.19
N ALA A 77 -7.93 -8.07 -1.60
CA ALA A 77 -7.24 -6.83 -1.95
C ALA A 77 -5.74 -6.88 -1.60
N VAL A 78 -5.40 -7.39 -0.41
CA VAL A 78 -3.99 -7.62 -0.03
C VAL A 78 -3.32 -8.61 -0.98
N LYS A 79 -4.03 -9.68 -1.40
CA LYS A 79 -3.48 -10.64 -2.37
C LYS A 79 -3.22 -10.00 -3.73
N SER A 80 -4.15 -9.18 -4.24
CA SER A 80 -3.96 -8.41 -5.48
C SER A 80 -2.74 -7.49 -5.39
N LEU A 81 -2.59 -6.80 -4.27
CA LEU A 81 -1.48 -5.91 -4.00
C LEU A 81 -0.13 -6.66 -3.99
N ARG A 82 -0.07 -7.85 -3.39
CA ARG A 82 1.12 -8.73 -3.44
C ARG A 82 1.45 -9.17 -4.85
N ILE A 83 0.46 -9.60 -5.64
CA ILE A 83 0.68 -9.99 -7.03
C ILE A 83 1.28 -8.83 -7.84
N ALA A 84 0.79 -7.61 -7.64
CA ALA A 84 1.34 -6.42 -8.30
C ALA A 84 2.80 -6.12 -7.87
N ARG A 85 3.10 -6.24 -6.57
CA ARG A 85 4.48 -6.11 -6.06
C ARG A 85 5.40 -7.17 -6.65
N ASP A 86 5.01 -8.43 -6.55
CA ASP A 86 5.83 -9.57 -6.97
C ASP A 86 6.09 -9.49 -8.49
N ALA A 87 5.14 -9.00 -9.29
CA ALA A 87 5.35 -8.72 -10.72
C ALA A 87 6.39 -7.61 -10.97
N ALA A 88 6.37 -6.53 -10.17
CA ALA A 88 7.37 -5.46 -10.27
C ALA A 88 8.76 -5.92 -9.85
N GLU A 89 8.87 -6.70 -8.77
CA GLU A 89 10.11 -7.30 -8.29
C GLU A 89 10.69 -8.30 -9.32
N GLN A 90 9.83 -9.16 -9.87
CA GLN A 90 10.22 -10.11 -10.92
C GLN A 90 10.70 -9.39 -12.17
N PHE A 91 10.02 -8.32 -12.60
CA PHE A 91 10.48 -7.53 -13.74
C PHE A 91 11.87 -6.92 -13.51
N ALA A 92 12.13 -6.37 -12.32
CA ALA A 92 13.43 -5.83 -11.96
C ALA A 92 14.53 -6.92 -11.92
N ALA A 93 14.19 -8.11 -11.42
CA ALA A 93 15.11 -9.25 -11.38
C ALA A 93 15.44 -9.79 -12.78
N ASP A 94 14.43 -9.90 -13.66
CA ASP A 94 14.60 -10.40 -15.03
C ASP A 94 15.31 -9.40 -15.95
N ASN A 95 15.29 -8.11 -15.58
CA ASN A 95 15.82 -7.02 -16.40
C ASN A 95 16.85 -6.16 -15.63
N PRO A 96 17.97 -6.73 -15.15
CA PRO A 96 18.90 -6.05 -14.24
C PRO A 96 19.59 -4.81 -14.85
N ASN A 97 19.64 -4.72 -16.18
CA ASN A 97 20.27 -3.61 -16.90
C ASN A 97 19.26 -2.65 -17.55
N ALA A 98 17.95 -2.88 -17.37
CA ALA A 98 16.94 -2.04 -17.99
C ALA A 98 16.82 -0.70 -17.24
N THR A 99 16.85 0.39 -18.01
CA THR A 99 16.66 1.76 -17.48
C THR A 99 15.20 2.17 -17.47
N LEU A 100 14.37 1.53 -18.31
CA LEU A 100 12.94 1.73 -18.42
C LEU A 100 12.20 0.39 -18.27
N GLY A 101 10.99 0.47 -17.75
CA GLY A 101 10.05 -0.64 -17.70
C GLY A 101 8.62 -0.18 -18.02
N PRO A 102 7.67 -1.13 -18.09
CA PRO A 102 6.30 -0.84 -18.44
C PRO A 102 5.58 -0.06 -17.32
N SER A 103 4.87 1.01 -17.69
CA SER A 103 4.07 1.80 -16.74
C SER A 103 2.98 0.99 -16.04
N THR A 104 2.51 -0.08 -16.69
CA THR A 104 1.45 -0.96 -16.17
C THR A 104 1.80 -1.62 -14.83
N LEU A 105 3.09 -1.76 -14.49
CA LEU A 105 3.52 -2.25 -13.17
C LEU A 105 3.22 -1.22 -12.07
N ILE A 106 3.47 0.06 -12.33
CA ILE A 106 3.12 1.15 -11.42
C ILE A 106 1.60 1.31 -11.34
N ASP A 107 0.89 1.20 -12.47
CA ASP A 107 -0.57 1.30 -12.51
C ASP A 107 -1.23 0.18 -11.69
N ALA A 108 -0.73 -1.06 -11.80
CA ALA A 108 -1.21 -2.21 -11.04
C ALA A 108 -1.03 -2.04 -9.53
N ILE A 109 0.13 -1.52 -9.11
CA ILE A 109 0.42 -1.20 -7.71
C ILE A 109 -0.51 -0.09 -7.22
N THR A 110 -0.58 1.02 -7.95
CA THR A 110 -1.38 2.19 -7.58
C THR A 110 -2.86 1.84 -7.46
N THR A 111 -3.38 1.06 -8.43
CA THR A 111 -4.77 0.56 -8.42
C THR A 111 -5.03 -0.34 -7.21
N SER A 112 -4.11 -1.26 -6.91
CA SER A 112 -4.27 -2.19 -5.78
C SER A 112 -4.19 -1.48 -4.43
N VAL A 113 -3.31 -0.47 -4.28
CA VAL A 113 -3.21 0.38 -3.09
C VAL A 113 -4.50 1.17 -2.91
N ALA A 114 -4.99 1.83 -3.96
CA ALA A 114 -6.22 2.62 -3.92
C ALA A 114 -7.44 1.75 -3.56
N ALA A 115 -7.53 0.54 -4.12
CA ALA A 115 -8.58 -0.41 -3.79
C ALA A 115 -8.54 -0.84 -2.32
N LEU A 116 -7.35 -1.15 -1.78
CA LEU A 116 -7.19 -1.50 -0.38
C LEU A 116 -7.55 -0.32 0.53
N GLN A 117 -7.08 0.90 0.22
CA GLN A 117 -7.42 2.10 0.98
C GLN A 117 -8.93 2.36 0.99
N ALA A 118 -9.61 2.24 -0.15
CA ALA A 118 -11.05 2.41 -0.24
C ALA A 118 -11.80 1.40 0.64
N ILE A 119 -11.36 0.14 0.68
CA ILE A 119 -11.91 -0.89 1.57
C ILE A 119 -11.67 -0.50 3.03
N LEU A 120 -10.45 -0.12 3.41
CA LEU A 120 -10.13 0.25 4.80
C LEU A 120 -10.98 1.44 5.28
N VAL A 121 -11.18 2.45 4.42
CA VAL A 121 -12.06 3.60 4.70
C VAL A 121 -13.52 3.16 4.80
N GLN A 122 -14.02 2.33 3.88
CA GLN A 122 -15.40 1.84 3.89
C GLN A 122 -15.76 1.12 5.20
N TYR A 123 -14.80 0.40 5.79
CA TYR A 123 -15.02 -0.37 7.02
C TYR A 123 -14.54 0.37 8.28
N ASN A 124 -14.26 1.67 8.21
CA ASN A 124 -13.75 2.50 9.31
C ASN A 124 -12.54 1.87 10.03
N ILE A 125 -11.68 1.18 9.29
CA ILE A 125 -10.50 0.53 9.83
C ILE A 125 -9.43 1.61 10.01
N PRO A 126 -8.94 1.84 11.24
CA PRO A 126 -7.91 2.84 11.46
C PRO A 126 -6.63 2.45 10.71
N THR A 127 -6.31 3.17 9.64
CA THR A 127 -4.95 3.25 9.13
C THR A 127 -4.20 4.11 10.15
N LYS A 128 -3.37 3.52 11.01
CA LYS A 128 -2.65 4.26 12.06
C LYS A 128 -2.03 5.54 11.47
N SER A 129 -2.43 6.68 12.06
CA SER A 129 -1.68 7.93 12.05
C SER A 129 -0.39 7.71 12.83
#